data_AF-A0A966CUC4-F1
#
_entry.id   AF-A0A966CUC4-F1
#
_cell.length_a   1.000
_cell.length_b   1.000
_cell.length_c   1.000
_cell.angle_alpha   90.00
_cell.angle_beta   90.00
_cell.angle_gamma   90.00
#
_symmetry.space_group_name_H-M   'P 1'
#
loop_
_entity.id
_entity.type
_entity.pdbx_description
1 polymer ?
#
loop_
_entity_poly.entity_id
_entity_poly.type
_entity_poly.pdbx_seq_one_letter_code
_entity_poly.pdbx_strand_id
1 'polypeptide(L)'
;MSTWFKKAYKKKNAPYGPMFHSDRESQYTALSFRQLLDSLNVVQSFSKKDYPFDNAYCGSFFKYLKKRNQLTNLSLFSKSANQCL
;
A
#
# COMPACT_ATOMS: atom_id res chain seq x y z
N MET A 1 -8.86 -4.58 0.73
CA MET A 1 -8.09 -3.33 0.52
C MET A 1 -8.91 -2.08 0.82
N SER A 2 -10.11 -1.95 0.26
CA SER A 2 -11.01 -0.79 0.39
C SER A 2 -11.30 -0.35 1.83
N THR A 3 -11.45 -1.29 2.78
CA THR A 3 -11.77 -1.01 4.18
C THR A 3 -10.62 -0.33 4.93
N TRP A 4 -9.40 -0.87 4.80
CA TRP A 4 -8.18 -0.26 5.36
C TRP A 4 -7.96 1.13 4.78
N PHE A 5 -8.01 1.25 3.45
CA PHE A 5 -7.77 2.52 2.77
C PHE A 5 -8.75 3.60 3.24
N LYS A 6 -10.05 3.31 3.31
CA LYS A 6 -11.06 4.24 3.84
C LYS A 6 -10.76 4.69 5.27
N LYS A 7 -10.27 3.79 6.13
CA LYS A 7 -9.88 4.14 7.51
C LYS A 7 -8.66 5.07 7.53
N ALA A 8 -7.64 4.78 6.72
CA ALA A 8 -6.45 5.61 6.59
C ALA A 8 -6.76 6.99 6.01
N TYR A 9 -7.58 7.04 4.96
CA TYR A 9 -8.04 8.25 4.30
C TYR A 9 -8.77 9.19 5.29
N LYS A 10 -9.75 8.66 6.04
CA LYS A 10 -10.46 9.42 7.08
C LYS A 10 -9.52 9.93 8.17
N LYS A 11 -8.54 9.12 8.59
CA LYS A 11 -7.56 9.53 9.61
C LYS A 11 -6.65 10.67 9.13
N LYS A 12 -6.28 10.67 7.85
CA LYS A 12 -5.37 11.69 7.31
C LYS A 12 -6.01 13.07 7.14
N ASN A 13 -7.34 13.16 7.10
CA ASN A 13 -8.09 14.43 6.95
C ASN A 13 -7.48 15.35 5.88
N ALA A 14 -7.16 14.80 4.71
CA ALA A 14 -6.40 15.50 3.68
C ALA A 14 -7.33 16.44 2.87
N PRO A 15 -7.07 17.76 2.85
CA PRO A 15 -7.96 18.73 2.21
C PRO A 15 -7.80 18.80 0.67
N TYR A 16 -6.69 18.29 0.12
CA TYR A 16 -6.42 18.34 -1.32
C TYR A 16 -6.05 16.95 -1.84
N GLY A 17 -6.62 16.58 -2.99
CA GLY A 17 -6.58 15.26 -3.62
C GLY A 17 -5.26 14.50 -3.38
N PRO A 18 -5.24 13.55 -2.42
CA PRO A 18 -4.00 12.88 -2.06
C PRO A 18 -3.54 11.94 -3.17
N MET A 19 -2.25 11.62 -3.18
CA MET A 19 -1.71 10.57 -4.05
C MET A 19 -1.61 9.25 -3.28
N PHE A 20 -2.05 8.16 -3.92
CA PHE A 20 -1.82 6.79 -3.49
C PHE A 20 -0.80 6.15 -4.43
N HIS A 21 0.42 5.96 -3.95
CA HIS A 21 1.48 5.27 -4.68
C HIS A 21 1.55 3.82 -4.21
N SER A 22 1.58 2.87 -5.14
CA SER A 22 1.78 1.47 -4.80
C SER A 22 2.56 0.64 -5.81
N ASP A 23 2.95 -0.58 -5.45
CA ASP A 23 3.36 -1.57 -6.43
C ASP A 23 2.19 -2.01 -7.32
N ARG A 24 2.51 -2.64 -8.46
CA ARG A 24 1.53 -3.10 -9.48
C ARG A 24 0.87 -4.44 -9.12
N GLU A 25 0.77 -4.74 -7.83
CA GLU A 25 0.16 -5.97 -7.36
C GLU A 25 -1.35 -5.97 -7.66
N SER A 26 -1.89 -7.16 -7.92
CA SER A 26 -3.30 -7.35 -8.36
C SER A 26 -4.32 -6.71 -7.43
N GLN A 27 -4.03 -6.66 -6.13
CA GLN A 27 -4.86 -6.04 -5.09
C GLN A 27 -4.98 -4.50 -5.20
N TYR A 28 -4.02 -3.83 -5.85
CA TYR A 28 -4.03 -2.38 -6.06
C TYR A 28 -4.39 -2.00 -7.49
N THR A 29 -4.24 -2.92 -8.44
CA THR A 29 -4.69 -2.73 -9.84
C THR A 29 -6.13 -3.17 -10.07
N ALA A 30 -6.78 -3.81 -9.09
CA ALA A 30 -8.18 -4.23 -9.19
C ALA A 30 -9.12 -3.06 -9.49
N LEU A 31 -10.05 -3.28 -10.43
CA LEU A 31 -11.02 -2.26 -10.88
C LEU A 31 -11.81 -1.63 -9.73
N SER A 32 -12.26 -2.45 -8.78
CA SER A 32 -13.03 -1.99 -7.62
C SER A 32 -12.23 -1.05 -6.71
N PHE A 33 -10.91 -1.22 -6.65
CA PHE A 33 -10.02 -0.34 -5.90
C PHE A 33 -9.71 0.94 -6.67
N ARG A 34 -9.50 0.84 -7.98
CA ARG A 34 -9.37 1.99 -8.89
C ARG A 34 -10.59 2.93 -8.77
N GLN A 35 -11.80 2.39 -8.87
CA GLN A 35 -13.05 3.13 -8.74
C GLN A 35 -13.19 3.82 -7.37
N LEU A 36 -12.70 3.18 -6.31
CA LEU A 36 -12.69 3.79 -4.97
C LEU A 36 -11.78 5.02 -4.92
N LEU A 37 -10.56 4.93 -5.47
CA LEU A 37 -9.62 6.06 -5.49
C LEU A 37 -10.19 7.23 -6.31
N ASP A 38 -10.76 6.93 -7.48
CA ASP A 38 -11.37 7.94 -8.34
C ASP A 38 -12.55 8.64 -7.65
N SER A 39 -13.41 7.91 -6.92
CA SER A 39 -14.53 8.49 -6.16
C SER A 39 -14.12 9.42 -5.02
N LEU A 40 -12.87 9.34 -4.59
CA LEU A 40 -12.28 10.13 -3.50
C LEU A 40 -11.28 11.17 -4.02
N ASN A 41 -11.23 11.37 -5.35
CA ASN A 41 -10.30 12.27 -6.03
C ASN A 41 -8.83 11.98 -5.64
N VAL A 42 -8.49 10.70 -5.48
CA VAL A 42 -7.14 10.25 -5.14
C VAL A 42 -6.40 9.86 -6.40
N VAL A 43 -5.25 10.49 -6.64
CA VAL A 43 -4.39 10.17 -7.79
C VAL A 43 -3.65 8.88 -7.50
N GLN A 44 -3.76 7.88 -8.36
CA GLN A 44 -2.99 6.65 -8.23
C GLN A 44 -1.67 6.75 -8.97
N SER A 45 -0.61 6.26 -8.35
CA SER A 45 0.73 6.16 -8.91
C SER A 45 1.27 4.75 -8.68
N PHE A 46 2.14 4.27 -9.57
CA PHE A 46 2.73 2.94 -9.43
C PHE A 46 4.25 2.94 -9.58
N SER A 47 4.92 2.01 -8.90
CA SER A 47 6.33 1.68 -9.13
C SER A 47 6.58 1.27 -10.59
N LYS A 48 7.84 1.40 -11.04
CA LYS A 48 8.20 1.04 -12.40
C LYS A 48 8.04 -0.47 -12.62
N LYS A 49 7.53 -0.84 -13.79
CA LYS A 49 7.36 -2.26 -14.14
C LYS A 49 8.74 -2.95 -14.18
N ASP A 50 8.81 -4.15 -13.63
CA ASP A 50 9.99 -5.01 -13.63
C ASP A 50 11.24 -4.36 -13.01
N TYR A 51 11.03 -3.43 -12.06
CA TYR A 51 12.11 -2.72 -11.38
C TYR A 51 12.08 -3.02 -9.86
N PRO A 52 12.68 -4.15 -9.43
CA PRO A 52 12.60 -4.62 -8.05
C PRO A 52 13.31 -3.70 -7.05
N PHE A 53 14.12 -2.74 -7.52
CA PHE A 53 14.86 -1.82 -6.67
C PHE A 53 13.98 -0.79 -5.97
N ASP A 54 12.86 -0.38 -6.58
CA ASP A 54 11.92 0.59 -5.97
C ASP A 54 11.39 0.09 -4.61
N ASN A 55 11.30 -1.23 -4.48
CA ASN A 55 10.77 -1.92 -3.30
C ASN A 55 11.82 -2.83 -2.61
N ALA A 56 13.07 -2.87 -3.09
CA ALA A 56 14.07 -3.79 -2.54
C ALA A 56 14.34 -3.56 -1.04
N TYR A 57 14.29 -2.31 -0.60
CA TYR A 57 14.47 -1.94 0.80
C TYR A 57 13.35 -2.49 1.69
N CYS A 58 12.11 -2.19 1.34
CA CYS A 58 10.93 -2.63 2.07
C CYS A 58 10.82 -4.17 2.05
N GLY A 59 11.01 -4.80 0.87
CA GLY A 59 11.05 -6.26 0.74
C GLY A 59 12.12 -6.92 1.63
N SER A 60 13.32 -6.35 1.69
CA SER A 60 14.42 -6.86 2.54
C SER A 60 14.11 -6.71 4.03
N PHE A 61 13.54 -5.58 4.44
CA PHE A 61 13.13 -5.32 5.81
C PHE A 61 12.03 -6.29 6.27
N PHE A 62 10.99 -6.50 5.45
CA PHE A 62 9.93 -7.45 5.81
C PHE A 62 10.42 -8.90 5.82
N LYS A 63 11.31 -9.27 4.90
CA LYS A 63 11.96 -10.60 4.92
C LYS A 63 12.76 -10.82 6.21
N TYR A 64 13.50 -9.80 6.66
CA TYR A 64 14.24 -9.82 7.93
C TYR A 64 13.30 -10.01 9.13
N LEU A 65 12.20 -9.26 9.20
CA LEU A 65 11.24 -9.35 10.31
C LEU A 65 10.50 -10.70 10.31
N LYS A 66 10.19 -11.27 9.14
CA LYS A 66 9.56 -12.59 9.01
C LYS A 66 10.50 -13.68 9.52
N LYS A 67 11.79 -13.59 9.16
CA LYS A 67 12.84 -14.51 9.64
C LYS A 67 12.97 -14.52 11.17
N ARG A 68 12.70 -13.38 11.83
CA ARG A 68 12.75 -13.26 13.30
C ARG A 68 11.41 -13.54 14.00
N ASN A 69 10.40 -14.05 13.28
CA ASN A 69 9.05 -14.25 13.82
C ASN A 69 8.41 -12.99 14.42
N GLN A 70 8.89 -11.80 14.04
CA GLN A 70 8.36 -10.52 14.52
C GLN A 70 7.11 -10.08 13.74
N LEU A 71 6.75 -10.82 12.67
CA LEU A 71 5.57 -10.59 11.83
C LEU A 71 4.49 -11.67 11.99
N THR A 72 4.58 -12.55 12.99
CA THR A 72 3.60 -13.64 13.23
C THR A 72 2.19 -13.12 13.53
N ASN A 73 2.07 -11.86 13.93
CA ASN A 73 0.80 -11.16 14.03
C ASN A 73 0.42 -10.54 12.68
N LEU A 74 -0.52 -11.18 11.96
CA LEU A 74 -1.07 -10.75 10.66
C LEU A 74 -1.45 -9.26 10.59
N SER A 75 -1.75 -8.64 11.74
CA SER A 75 -2.09 -7.22 11.86
C SER A 75 -0.92 -6.27 11.55
N LEU A 76 0.33 -6.65 11.86
CA LEU A 76 1.52 -5.83 11.68
C LEU A 76 1.97 -5.79 10.21
N PHE A 77 1.79 -6.91 9.50
CA PHE A 77 2.10 -7.04 8.07
C PHE A 77 1.26 -6.09 7.23
N SER A 78 -0.05 -6.02 7.52
CA SER A 78 -0.96 -5.13 6.78
C SER A 78 -0.67 -3.63 7.01
N LYS A 79 -0.19 -3.23 8.19
CA LYS A 79 0.07 -1.81 8.46
C LYS A 79 1.38 -1.34 7.87
N SER A 80 2.43 -2.15 7.97
CA SER A 80 3.78 -1.75 7.57
C SER A 80 4.04 -2.00 6.09
N ALA A 81 3.54 -3.09 5.50
CA ALA A 81 3.74 -3.37 4.08
C ALA A 81 2.99 -2.36 3.19
N ASN A 82 1.76 -2.00 3.55
CA ASN A 82 0.95 -1.01 2.80
C ASN A 82 1.42 0.44 2.91
N GLN A 83 2.52 0.70 3.63
CA GLN A 83 3.09 2.04 3.78
C GLN A 83 4.41 2.19 3.02
N CYS A 84 4.94 1.06 2.55
CA CYS A 84 6.20 0.88 1.86
C CYS A 84 5.97 0.40 0.41
N LEU A 85 4.75 -0.07 0.12
CA LEU A 85 4.24 -0.63 -1.12
C LEU A 85 2.99 0.06 -1.57
#